data_AF-A0A561EJY0-F1
#
_entry.id   AF-A0A561EJY0-F1
#
_cell.length_a   1.000
_cell.length_b   1.000
_cell.length_c   1.000
_cell.angle_alpha   90.00
_cell.angle_beta   90.00
_cell.angle_gamma   90.00
#
_symmetry.space_group_name_H-M   'P 1'
#
loop_
_entity.id
_entity.type
_entity.pdbx_description
1 polymer ?
#
loop_
_entity_poly.entity_id
_entity_poly.type
_entity_poly.pdbx_seq_one_letter_code
_entity_poly.pdbx_strand_id
1 'polypeptide(L)'
;MVTAHRAPARPDEVDLRLLRAVRAEVDPRALGRPLQALARVTQGPVPLDFEQLAARIPAVQSGLALAGEADLELQLACVDQDELQAVVAELRRSGAARVRIELVLRRLVPAAARTPVVPLARSAAS
;
A
#
# COMPACT_ATOMS: atom_id res chain seq x y z
N MET A 1 -30.58 12.23 7.01
CA MET A 1 -29.53 12.35 8.05
C MET A 1 -28.20 12.50 7.34
N VAL A 2 -27.74 13.75 7.14
CA VAL A 2 -26.49 14.06 6.42
C VAL A 2 -25.36 14.07 7.44
N THR A 3 -24.42 13.13 7.33
CA THR A 3 -23.20 13.12 8.12
C THR A 3 -22.29 14.25 7.66
N ALA A 4 -22.10 15.26 8.51
CA ALA A 4 -21.12 16.31 8.28
C ALA A 4 -19.72 15.68 8.24
N HIS A 5 -19.12 15.63 7.05
CA HIS A 5 -17.75 15.17 6.89
C HIS A 5 -16.83 16.22 7.52
N ARG A 6 -16.30 15.92 8.72
CA ARG A 6 -15.28 16.74 9.38
C ARG A 6 -14.12 16.94 8.40
N ALA A 7 -13.80 18.20 8.12
CA ALA A 7 -12.67 18.57 7.29
C ALA A 7 -11.37 17.99 7.89
N PRO A 8 -10.43 17.50 7.07
CA PRO A 8 -9.12 17.09 7.57
C PRO A 8 -8.43 18.28 8.25
N ALA A 9 -7.73 18.01 9.36
CA ALA A 9 -6.91 19.01 10.04
C ALA A 9 -5.93 19.64 9.05
N ARG A 10 -5.73 20.96 9.16
CA ARG A 10 -4.75 21.66 8.32
C ARG A 10 -3.34 21.13 8.67
N PRO A 11 -2.48 20.89 7.67
CA PRO A 11 -1.15 20.27 7.89
C PRO A 11 -0.24 21.09 8.83
N ASP A 12 -0.49 22.40 8.94
CA ASP A 12 0.12 23.37 9.85
C ASP A 12 -0.22 23.17 11.34
N GLU A 13 -1.17 22.27 11.65
CA GLU A 13 -1.69 22.01 13.00
C GLU A 13 -1.35 20.59 13.51
N VAL A 14 -0.56 19.82 12.76
CA VAL A 14 -0.18 18.45 13.15
C VAL A 14 1.01 18.50 14.11
N ASP A 15 0.81 18.06 15.36
CA ASP A 15 1.91 17.86 16.31
C ASP A 15 2.89 16.83 15.75
N LEU A 16 4.13 17.27 15.48
CA LEU A 16 5.19 16.44 14.92
C LEU A 16 5.49 15.21 15.79
N ARG A 17 5.18 15.25 17.09
CA ARG A 17 5.35 14.10 18.01
C ARG A 17 4.39 12.96 17.72
N LEU A 18 3.29 13.22 17.01
CA LEU A 18 2.32 12.22 16.59
C LEU A 18 2.66 11.58 15.23
N LEU A 19 3.65 12.13 14.51
CA LEU A 19 4.05 11.62 13.21
C LEU A 19 4.93 10.38 13.36
N ARG A 20 4.45 9.24 12.87
CA ARG A 20 5.27 8.03 12.76
C ARG A 20 6.30 8.11 11.64
N ALA A 21 5.95 8.77 10.53
CA ALA A 21 6.83 9.00 9.38
C ALA A 21 6.20 10.03 8.43
N VAL A 22 7.03 10.71 7.64
CA VAL A 22 6.61 11.43 6.43
C VAL A 22 7.08 10.61 5.22
N ARG A 23 6.16 10.25 4.32
CA ARG A 23 6.44 9.45 3.12
C ARG A 23 5.82 10.09 1.90
N ALA A 24 6.54 10.09 0.79
CA ALA A 24 6.00 10.47 -0.51
C ALA A 24 5.30 9.25 -1.14
N GLU A 25 4.04 9.41 -1.56
CA GLU A 25 3.40 8.44 -2.45
C GLU A 25 3.90 8.66 -3.87
N VAL A 26 4.48 7.61 -4.46
CA VAL A 26 4.94 7.61 -5.85
C VAL A 26 4.21 6.51 -6.59
N ASP A 27 3.71 6.81 -7.80
CA ASP A 27 3.12 5.79 -8.66
C ASP A 27 4.18 4.71 -8.98
N PRO A 28 3.97 3.46 -8.57
CA PRO A 28 4.94 2.40 -8.82
C PRO A 28 5.15 2.13 -10.32
N ARG A 29 4.17 2.46 -11.16
CA ARG A 29 4.28 2.34 -12.62
C ARG A 29 5.35 3.30 -13.17
N ALA A 30 5.44 4.51 -12.61
CA ALA A 30 6.48 5.47 -12.96
C ALA A 30 7.89 5.02 -12.51
N LEU A 31 7.97 4.07 -11.57
CA LEU A 31 9.20 3.47 -11.08
C LEU A 31 9.55 2.13 -11.77
N GLY A 32 8.93 1.82 -12.92
CA GLY A 32 9.21 0.59 -13.66
C GLY A 32 8.59 -0.68 -13.07
N ARG A 33 7.56 -0.54 -12.21
CA ARG A 33 6.78 -1.67 -11.66
C ARG A 33 5.34 -1.64 -12.17
N PRO A 34 5.11 -1.90 -13.48
CA PRO A 34 3.81 -1.73 -14.11
C PRO A 34 2.76 -2.74 -13.65
N LEU A 35 3.19 -3.93 -13.20
CA LEU A 35 2.29 -5.01 -12.81
C LEU A 35 1.88 -4.83 -11.34
N GLN A 36 0.63 -4.42 -11.13
CA GLN A 36 0.05 -4.22 -9.81
C GLN A 36 -0.85 -5.40 -9.45
N ALA A 37 -0.76 -5.92 -8.23
CA ALA A 37 -1.58 -7.05 -7.80
C ALA A 37 -1.95 -6.99 -6.31
N LEU A 38 -3.04 -7.66 -5.95
CA LEU A 38 -3.39 -8.00 -4.58
C LEU A 38 -3.13 -9.49 -4.35
N ALA A 39 -2.41 -9.83 -3.29
CA ALA A 39 -2.25 -11.20 -2.85
C ALA A 39 -3.08 -11.45 -1.60
N ARG A 40 -4.11 -12.28 -1.72
CA ARG A 40 -4.90 -12.81 -0.59
C ARG A 40 -4.24 -14.10 -0.13
N VAL A 41 -3.76 -14.10 1.11
CA VAL A 41 -2.97 -15.20 1.67
C VAL A 41 -3.70 -15.82 2.85
N THR A 42 -3.82 -17.14 2.82
CA THR A 42 -4.21 -17.96 3.98
C THR A 42 -2.96 -18.62 4.52
N GLN A 43 -2.73 -18.47 5.82
CA GLN A 43 -1.60 -19.03 6.55
C GLN A 43 -1.76 -20.54 6.73
N GLY A 44 -0.62 -21.25 6.74
CA GLY A 44 -0.57 -22.63 7.18
C GLY A 44 -0.57 -22.74 8.71
N PRO A 45 -0.22 -23.92 9.27
CA PRO A 45 -0.17 -24.13 10.71
C PRO A 45 0.88 -23.27 11.43
N VAL A 46 1.85 -22.73 10.69
CA VAL A 46 2.84 -21.75 11.20
C VAL A 46 2.45 -20.37 10.68
N PRO A 47 2.21 -19.38 11.56
CA PRO A 47 1.90 -18.02 11.15
C PRO A 47 3.02 -17.37 10.33
N LEU A 48 2.65 -16.59 9.31
CA LEU A 48 3.60 -15.79 8.55
C LEU A 48 4.00 -14.55 9.35
N ASP A 49 5.31 -14.34 9.51
CA ASP A 49 5.85 -13.07 9.99
C ASP A 49 5.87 -12.05 8.84
N PHE A 50 4.91 -11.12 8.84
CA PHE A 50 4.76 -10.14 7.79
C PHE A 50 5.93 -9.14 7.73
N GLU A 51 6.50 -8.74 8.86
CA GLU A 51 7.59 -7.74 8.89
C GLU A 51 8.83 -8.31 8.21
N GLN A 52 9.16 -9.56 8.54
CA GLN A 52 10.22 -10.29 7.87
C GLN A 52 9.92 -10.54 6.39
N LEU A 53 8.67 -10.86 6.06
CA LEU A 53 8.26 -11.12 4.67
C LEU A 53 8.36 -9.87 3.80
N ALA A 54 7.90 -8.72 4.29
CA ALA A 54 8.01 -7.44 3.62
C ALA A 54 9.47 -7.00 3.45
N ALA A 55 10.34 -7.31 4.41
CA ALA A 55 11.77 -7.05 4.30
C ALA A 55 12.46 -7.91 3.22
N ARG A 56 12.01 -9.15 3.01
CA ARG A 56 12.57 -10.09 2.03
C ARG A 56 12.03 -9.92 0.62
N ILE A 57 10.83 -9.35 0.46
CA ILE A 57 10.14 -9.25 -0.82
C ILE A 57 9.91 -7.79 -1.19
N PRO A 58 10.83 -7.15 -1.96
CA PRO A 58 10.72 -5.74 -2.33
C PRO A 58 9.46 -5.37 -3.10
N ALA A 59 8.83 -6.35 -3.78
CA ALA A 59 7.57 -6.15 -4.48
C ALA A 59 6.38 -5.90 -3.54
N VAL A 60 6.49 -6.26 -2.24
CA VAL A 60 5.44 -6.00 -1.24
C VAL A 60 5.50 -4.53 -0.82
N GLN A 61 4.45 -3.78 -1.14
CA GLN A 61 4.36 -2.35 -0.84
C GLN A 61 3.71 -2.08 0.51
N SER A 62 2.70 -2.88 0.85
CA SER A 62 1.93 -2.79 2.08
C SER A 62 1.19 -4.11 2.32
N GLY A 63 0.71 -4.30 3.54
CA GLY A 63 -0.10 -5.45 3.89
C GLY A 63 -1.07 -5.14 5.02
N LEU A 64 -2.13 -5.94 5.10
CA LEU A 64 -3.15 -5.90 6.13
C LEU A 64 -3.34 -7.31 6.70
N ALA A 65 -3.44 -7.40 8.02
CA ALA A 65 -3.99 -8.58 8.70
C ALA A 65 -5.51 -8.48 8.72
N LEU A 66 -6.17 -9.58 8.37
CA LEU A 66 -7.61 -9.63 8.14
C LEU A 66 -8.25 -10.68 9.04
N ALA A 67 -9.46 -10.39 9.51
CA ALA A 67 -10.33 -11.36 10.14
C ALA A 67 -11.41 -11.77 9.12
N GLY A 68 -11.07 -12.68 8.21
CA GLY A 68 -11.96 -13.14 7.14
C GLY A 68 -11.40 -14.36 6.41
N GLU A 69 -11.84 -14.57 5.17
CA GLU A 69 -11.45 -15.74 4.35
C GLU A 69 -9.95 -15.83 4.02
N ALA A 70 -9.27 -14.68 4.05
CA ALA A 70 -7.83 -14.60 3.99
C ALA A 70 -7.34 -14.01 5.31
N ASP A 71 -6.17 -14.45 5.76
CA ASP A 71 -5.53 -13.95 6.97
C ASP A 71 -4.72 -12.67 6.67
N LEU A 72 -4.23 -12.54 5.42
CA LEU A 72 -3.47 -11.39 4.96
C LEU A 72 -3.95 -10.93 3.56
N GLU A 73 -3.93 -9.62 3.34
CA GLU A 73 -3.88 -9.02 2.00
C GLU A 73 -2.57 -8.27 1.84
N LEU A 74 -1.83 -8.53 0.76
CA LEU A 74 -0.62 -7.80 0.39
C LEU A 74 -0.86 -7.03 -0.89
N GLN A 75 -0.42 -5.76 -0.93
CA GLN A 75 -0.35 -4.99 -2.15
C GLN A 75 1.02 -5.18 -2.79
N LEU A 76 1.03 -5.61 -4.04
CA LEU A 76 2.24 -5.94 -4.79
C LEU A 76 2.43 -4.99 -5.98
N ALA A 77 3.68 -4.60 -6.20
CA ALA A 77 4.13 -3.94 -7.41
C ALA A 77 5.33 -4.69 -7.99
N CYS A 78 5.09 -5.38 -9.09
CA CYS A 78 6.07 -6.18 -9.78
C CYS A 78 6.52 -5.50 -11.09
N VAL A 79 7.75 -5.77 -11.49
CA VAL A 79 8.31 -5.37 -12.79
C VAL A 79 7.62 -6.14 -13.92
N ASP A 80 7.35 -7.43 -13.71
CA ASP A 80 6.73 -8.32 -14.68
C ASP A 80 6.07 -9.54 -14.01
N GLN A 81 5.62 -10.48 -14.84
CA GLN A 81 4.99 -11.72 -14.41
C GLN A 81 5.97 -12.68 -13.72
N ASP A 82 7.25 -12.68 -14.09
CA ASP A 82 8.25 -13.59 -13.52
C ASP A 82 8.56 -13.21 -12.08
N GLU A 83 8.71 -11.92 -11.78
CA GLU A 83 8.82 -11.43 -10.40
C GLU A 83 7.56 -11.78 -9.60
N LEU A 84 6.37 -11.65 -10.18
CA LEU A 84 5.12 -12.04 -9.51
C LEU A 84 5.08 -13.54 -9.17
N GLN A 85 5.52 -14.42 -10.07
CA GLN A 85 5.62 -15.85 -9.77
C GLN A 85 6.66 -16.15 -8.69
N ALA A 86 7.80 -15.45 -8.71
CA ALA A 86 8.82 -15.56 -7.67
C ALA A 86 8.29 -15.14 -6.29
N VAL A 87 7.49 -14.06 -6.23
CA VAL A 87 6.79 -13.63 -5.02
C VAL A 87 5.85 -14.72 -4.52
N VAL A 88 5.02 -15.31 -5.38
CA VAL A 88 4.10 -16.40 -5.00
C VAL A 88 4.87 -17.60 -4.45
N ALA A 89 5.98 -17.96 -5.07
CA ALA A 89 6.84 -19.06 -4.61
C ALA A 89 7.47 -18.77 -3.24
N GLU A 90 7.92 -17.52 -2.99
CA GLU A 90 8.45 -17.10 -1.70
C GLU A 90 7.38 -17.08 -0.60
N LEU A 91 6.17 -16.61 -0.90
CA LEU A 91 5.02 -16.65 0.02
C LEU A 91 4.74 -18.09 0.48
N ARG A 92 4.72 -19.04 -0.46
CA ARG A 92 4.52 -20.47 -0.15
C ARG A 92 5.67 -21.03 0.68
N ARG A 93 6.91 -20.72 0.32
CA ARG A 93 8.10 -21.13 1.11
C ARG A 93 8.10 -20.56 2.51
N SER A 94 7.52 -19.37 2.70
CA SER A 94 7.39 -18.71 3.99
C SER A 94 6.26 -19.29 4.86
N GLY A 95 5.37 -20.15 4.32
CA GLY A 95 4.29 -20.78 5.08
C GLY A 95 2.88 -20.43 4.63
N ALA A 96 2.71 -19.75 3.49
CA ALA A 96 1.38 -19.57 2.90
C ALA A 96 0.80 -20.91 2.43
N ALA A 97 -0.33 -21.31 3.01
CA ALA A 97 -1.09 -22.49 2.58
C ALA A 97 -1.84 -22.23 1.27
N ARG A 98 -2.40 -21.02 1.12
CA ARG A 98 -3.07 -20.59 -0.10
C ARG A 98 -2.67 -19.17 -0.45
N VAL A 99 -2.42 -18.93 -1.73
CA VAL A 99 -2.18 -17.60 -2.29
C VAL A 99 -3.11 -17.41 -3.48
N ARG A 100 -3.96 -16.40 -3.42
CA ARG A 100 -4.81 -15.95 -4.54
C ARG A 100 -4.33 -14.59 -5.00
N ILE A 101 -4.03 -14.50 -6.30
CA ILE A 101 -3.57 -13.27 -6.93
C ILE A 101 -4.71 -12.64 -7.70
N GLU A 102 -4.91 -11.34 -7.49
CA GLU A 102 -5.85 -10.51 -8.22
C GLU A 102 -5.10 -9.35 -8.88
N LEU A 103 -5.04 -9.34 -10.20
CA LEU A 103 -4.34 -8.29 -10.94
C LEU A 103 -5.16 -7.00 -10.89
N VAL A 104 -4.50 -5.91 -10.50
CA VAL A 104 -5.11 -4.59 -10.43
C VAL A 104 -5.05 -3.94 -11.82
N LEU A 105 -6.16 -3.98 -12.53
CA LEU A 105 -6.28 -3.40 -13.86
C LEU A 105 -6.24 -1.87 -13.82
N ARG A 106 -7.02 -1.29 -12.92
CA ARG A 106 -7.07 0.16 -12.65
C ARG A 106 -7.52 0.44 -11.23
N ARG A 107 -7.03 1.53 -10.64
CA ARG A 107 -7.60 2.09 -9.40
C ARG A 107 -8.72 3.05 -9.79
N LEU A 108 -9.92 2.85 -9.23
CA LEU A 108 -11.08 3.70 -9.51
C LEU A 108 -11.00 5.02 -8.74
N VAL A 109 -10.48 4.96 -7.52
CA VAL A 109 -10.18 6.13 -6.69
C VAL A 109 -8.69 6.08 -6.38
N PRO A 110 -7.91 7.12 -6.71
CA PRO A 110 -6.52 7.21 -6.31
C PRO A 110 -6.39 7.13 -4.79
N ALA A 111 -5.31 6.52 -4.29
CA ALA A 111 -4.90 6.74 -2.90
C ALA A 111 -4.79 8.27 -2.71
N ALA A 112 -5.45 8.77 -1.68
CA ALA A 112 -5.90 10.15 -1.64
C ALA A 112 -4.72 11.14 -1.66
N ALA A 113 -4.40 11.68 -2.84
CA ALA A 113 -3.94 13.05 -2.94
C ALA A 113 -5.15 13.98 -2.68
N ARG A 114 -5.66 13.97 -1.44
CA ARG A 114 -6.40 15.13 -0.92
C ARG A 114 -5.36 16.19 -0.59
N THR A 115 -4.64 16.67 -1.59
CA THR A 115 -3.79 17.85 -1.48
C THR A 115 -4.74 19.04 -1.53
N PRO A 116 -4.97 19.80 -0.44
CA PRO A 116 -5.47 21.14 -0.62
C PRO A 116 -4.41 21.87 -1.46
N VAL A 117 -4.81 22.38 -2.62
CA VAL A 117 -3.97 23.28 -3.40
C VAL A 117 -3.74 24.50 -2.52
N VAL A 118 -2.56 24.63 -1.93
CA VAL A 118 -2.15 25.87 -1.26
C VAL A 118 -1.74 26.82 -2.39
N PRO A 119 -2.49 27.91 -2.64
CA PRO A 119 -2.05 28.88 -3.63
C PRO A 119 -0.74 29.49 -3.12
N LEU A 120 0.31 29.46 -3.94
CA LEU A 120 1.51 30.25 -3.68
C LEU A 120 1.08 31.72 -3.59
N ALA A 121 1.13 32.29 -2.39
CA ALA A 121 0.97 33.73 -2.22
C ALA A 121 2.07 34.40 -3.06
N ARG A 122 1.67 35.08 -4.14
CA ARG A 122 2.59 35.96 -4.88
C ARG A 122 3.03 37.04 -3.90
N SER A 123 4.33 37.06 -3.60
CA SER A 123 4.95 38.17 -2.88
C SER A 123 4.67 39.45 -3.67
N ALA A 124 3.82 40.32 -3.12
CA ALA A 124 3.65 41.67 -3.60
C ALA A 124 4.90 42.44 -3.17
N ALA A 125 5.84 42.60 -4.12
CA ALA A 125 6.90 43.57 -4.00
C ALA A 125 6.38 44.92 -4.52
N SER A 126 6.61 45.95 -3.70
CA SER A 126 6.40 47.41 -3.87
C SER A 126 5.12 47.96 -3.26
#